data_AF-A0A258D3L7-F1
#
_entry.id   AF-A0A258D3L7-F1
#
_cell.length_a   1.000
_cell.length_b   1.000
_cell.length_c   1.000
_cell.angle_alpha   90.00
_cell.angle_beta   90.00
_cell.angle_gamma   90.00
#
_symmetry.space_group_name_H-M   'P 1'
#
loop_
_entity.id
_entity.type
_entity.pdbx_description
1 polymer ?
#
loop_
_entity_poly.entity_id
_entity_poly.type
_entity_poly.pdbx_seq_one_letter_code
_entity_poly.pdbx_strand_id
1 'polypeptide(L)' 'MEMHQVRYFLALTRELNFTRAAAACNVTQPSLTRAIKLLEFEFGGALFHRDRQAPKLTELGRTVLP' A
#
# COMPACT_ATOMS: atom_id res chain seq x y z
N MET A 1 9.54 -1.88 -10.00
CA MET A 1 9.42 -1.03 -8.81
C MET A 1 9.64 0.41 -9.18
N GLU A 2 8.64 1.25 -8.93
CA GLU A 2 8.64 2.68 -9.22
C GLU A 2 8.53 3.50 -7.92
N MET A 3 9.15 4.68 -7.87
CA MET A 3 9.21 5.49 -6.65
C MET A 3 7.82 5.87 -6.10
N HIS A 4 6.82 6.05 -6.96
CA HIS A 4 5.46 6.35 -6.53
C HIS A 4 4.80 5.18 -5.79
N GLN A 5 5.11 3.93 -6.15
CA GLN A 5 4.58 2.74 -5.46
C GLN A 5 5.08 2.69 -4.02
N VAL A 6 6.37 2.96 -3.81
CA VAL A 6 6.99 3.04 -2.47
C VAL A 6 6.38 4.18 -1.64
N ARG A 7 6.21 5.37 -2.24
CA ARG A 7 5.54 6.50 -1.56
C ARG A 7 4.12 6.15 -1.12
N TYR A 8 3.35 5.50 -1.97
CA TYR A 8 1.98 5.09 -1.65
C TYR A 8 1.92 4.00 -0.59
N PHE A 9 2.86 3.05 -0.64
CA PHE A 9 3.02 2.04 0.40
C PHE A 9 3.26 2.70 1.77
N LEU A 10 4.24 3.59 1.88
CA LEU A 10 4.54 4.33 3.11
C LEU A 10 3.38 5.22 3.58
N ALA A 11 2.59 5.79 2.67
CA ALA A 11 1.38 6.52 3.04
C ALA A 11 0.30 5.59 3.59
N LEU A 12 0.11 4.42 2.99
CA LEU A 12 -0.88 3.45 3.42
C LEU A 12 -0.53 2.81 4.78
N THR A 13 0.77 2.62 5.08
CA THR A 13 1.18 2.14 6.41
C THR A 13 0.94 3.15 7.52
N ARG A 14 1.01 4.45 7.21
CA ARG A 14 0.71 5.54 8.17
C ARG A 14 -0.79 5.74 8.38
N GLU A 15 -1.55 5.76 7.29
CA GLU A 15 -2.98 6.10 7.33
C GLU A 15 -3.87 4.90 7.67
N LEU A 16 -3.42 3.68 7.42
CA LEU A 16 -4.19 2.44 7.55
C LEU A 16 -5.58 2.53 6.89
N ASN A 17 -5.66 3.28 5.80
CA ASN A 17 -6.89 3.52 5.04
C ASN A 17 -6.54 3.94 3.61
N PHE A 18 -7.03 3.19 2.61
CA PHE A 18 -6.72 3.44 1.20
C PHE A 18 -7.18 4.82 0.72
N THR A 19 -8.34 5.29 1.17
CA THR A 19 -8.89 6.59 0.79
C THR A 19 -8.06 7.73 1.38
N ARG A 20 -7.72 7.65 2.67
CA ARG A 20 -6.88 8.65 3.34
C ARG A 20 -5.46 8.67 2.78
N ALA A 21 -4.86 7.50 2.54
CA ALA A 21 -3.54 7.39 1.93
C ALA A 21 -3.50 8.00 0.52
N ALA A 22 -4.57 7.79 -0.27
CA ALA A 22 -4.66 8.35 -1.61
C ALA A 22 -4.81 9.88 -1.57
N ALA A 23 -5.63 10.40 -0.66
CA ALA A 23 -5.75 11.82 -0.41
C ALA A 23 -4.42 12.44 0.04
N ALA A 24 -3.69 11.81 0.97
CA ALA A 24 -2.37 12.26 1.43
C ALA A 24 -1.30 12.27 0.31
N CYS A 25 -1.50 11.45 -0.73
CA CYS A 25 -0.62 11.39 -1.89
C CYS A 25 -1.13 12.23 -3.08
N ASN A 26 -2.23 12.97 -2.94
CA ASN A 26 -2.90 13.71 -4.01
C ASN A 26 -3.23 12.84 -5.25
N VAL A 27 -3.71 11.62 -5.03
CA VAL A 27 -4.15 10.71 -6.10
C VAL A 27 -5.52 10.10 -5.81
N THR A 28 -6.11 9.49 -6.83
CA THR A 28 -7.35 8.73 -6.65
C THR A 28 -7.08 7.42 -5.90
N GLN A 29 -8.05 6.96 -5.12
CA GLN A 29 -7.97 5.67 -4.43
C GLN A 29 -7.75 4.48 -5.40
N PRO A 30 -8.39 4.39 -6.59
CA PRO A 30 -8.07 3.36 -7.57
C PRO A 30 -6.60 3.36 -8.02
N SER A 31 -6.01 4.55 -8.24
CA SER A 31 -4.59 4.69 -8.61
C SER A 31 -3.67 4.13 -7.53
N LEU A 32 -3.91 4.49 -6.27
CA LEU A 32 -3.14 3.98 -5.14
C LEU A 32 -3.30 2.46 -5.00
N THR A 33 -4.53 1.96 -5.07
CA THR A 33 -4.82 0.52 -4.97
C THR A 33 -4.10 -0.29 -6.06
N ARG A 34 -4.09 0.21 -7.31
CA ARG A 34 -3.39 -0.44 -8.41
C ARG A 34 -1.88 -0.47 -8.19
N ALA A 35 -1.30 0.64 -7.74
CA ALA A 35 0.13 0.73 -7.45
C ALA A 35 0.55 -0.21 -6.31
N ILE A 36 -0.24 -0.33 -5.24
CA ILE A 36 0.00 -1.31 -4.17
C ILE A 36 -0.05 -2.73 -4.72
N LYS A 37 -1.07 -3.08 -5.52
CA LYS A 37 -1.15 -4.42 -6.13
C LYS A 37 0.03 -4.76 -7.04
N LEU A 38 0.53 -3.79 -7.79
CA LEU A 38 1.74 -3.97 -8.61
C LEU A 38 2.96 -4.20 -7.71
N LEU A 39 3.09 -3.44 -6.63
CA LEU A 39 4.17 -3.62 -5.66
C LEU A 39 4.11 -5.00 -4.99
N GLU A 40 2.92 -5.45 -4.58
CA GLU A 40 2.68 -6.81 -4.06
C GLU A 40 3.11 -7.89 -5.07
N PHE A 41 2.80 -7.69 -6.36
CA PHE A 41 3.22 -8.61 -7.41
C PHE A 41 4.75 -8.65 -7.56
N GLU A 42 5.41 -7.50 -7.54
CA GLU A 42 6.87 -7.40 -7.66
C GLU A 42 7.61 -8.02 -6.47
N PHE A 43 7.07 -7.90 -5.25
CA PHE A 43 7.61 -8.57 -4.05
C PHE A 43 7.20 -10.04 -3.93
N GLY A 44 6.35 -10.55 -4.82
CA GLY A 44 5.90 -11.94 -4.82
C GLY A 44 4.91 -12.28 -3.70
N GLY A 45 4.28 -11.29 -3.08
CA GLY A 45 3.35 -11.52 -1.97
C GLY A 45 2.55 -10.29 -1.55
N ALA A 46 1.45 -10.54 -0.83
CA ALA A 46 0.63 -9.46 -0.29
C ALA A 46 1.38 -8.68 0.79
N LEU A 47 1.34 -7.34 0.72
CA LEU A 47 1.92 -6.44 1.72
C LEU A 47 0.87 -6.05 2.76
N PHE A 48 -0.41 -6.13 2.39
CA PHE A 48 -1.54 -5.91 3.29
C PHE A 48 -2.53 -7.08 3.27
N HIS A 49 -3.13 -7.37 4.42
CA HIS A 49 -4.24 -8.30 4.52
C HIS A 49 -5.48 -7.74 3.82
N ARG A 50 -6.13 -8.57 3.01
CA ARG A 50 -7.38 -8.23 2.31
C ARG A 50 -8.58 -8.49 3.21
N ASP A 51 -8.67 -7.75 4.31
CA ASP A 51 -9.84 -7.75 5.18
C ASP A 51 -10.84 -6.68 4.78
N ARG A 52 -12.12 -6.87 5.14
CA ARG A 52 -13.17 -5.84 5.00
C ARG A 52 -12.96 -4.65 5.97
N GLN A 53 -12.03 -4.79 6.91
CA GLN A 53 -11.66 -3.79 7.90
C GLN A 53 -10.50 -2.91 7.38
N ALA A 54 -9.97 -2.04 8.26
CA ALA A 54 -8.79 -1.24 7.96
C ALA A 54 -7.61 -2.14 7.52
N PRO A 55 -6.85 -1.76 6.47
CA PRO A 55 -5.68 -2.51 6.03
C PRO A 55 -4.68 -2.75 7.16
N LYS A 56 -4.21 -3.99 7.26
CA LYS A 56 -3.18 -4.43 8.21
C LYS A 56 -1.98 -4.96 7.44
N LEU A 57 -0.78 -4.64 7.88
CA LEU A 57 0.45 -5.16 7.27
C LEU A 57 0.56 -6.68 7.47
N THR A 58 0.96 -7.39 6.42
CA THR A 58 1.43 -8.77 6.48
C THR A 58 2.83 -8.85 7.06
N GLU A 59 3.35 -10.06 7.30
CA GLU A 59 4.76 -10.24 7.66
C GLU A 59 5.70 -9.67 6.59
N LEU A 60 5.45 -9.98 5.30
CA LEU A 60 6.20 -9.41 4.18
C LEU A 60 6.13 -7.88 4.18
N GLY A 61 4.93 -7.32 4.39
CA GLY A 61 4.72 -5.88 4.51
C GLY A 61 5.56 -5.23 5.61
N ARG A 62 5.80 -5.93 6.73
CA ARG A 62 6.68 -5.43 7.80
C ARG A 62 8.16 -5.52 7.43
N THR A 63 8.57 -6.59 6.75
CA THR A 63 9.97 -6.80 6.33
C THR A 63 10.44 -5.78 5.30
N VAL A 64 9.54 -5.28 4.43
CA VAL A 64 9.88 -4.29 3.40
C VAL A 64 9.78 -2.84 3.88
N LEU A 65 9.48 -2.61 5.16
CA LEU A 65 9.61 -1.28 5.76
C LEU A 65 11.10 -0.91 5.86
N PRO A 66 11.47 0.34 5.54
CA PRO A 66 12.83 0.83 5.78
C PRO A 66 13.14 1.01 7.27
#